data_AF-A0AAU9ELL1-F1
#
_entry.id   AF-A0AAU9ELL1-F1
#
_cell.length_a   1.000
_cell.length_b   1.000
_cell.length_c   1.000
_cell.angle_alpha   90.00
_cell.angle_beta   90.00
_cell.angle_gamma   90.00
#
_symmetry.space_group_name_H-M   'P 1'
#
loop_
_entity.id
_entity.type
_entity.pdbx_description
1 polymer ?
#
loop_
_entity_poly.entity_id
_entity_poly.type
_entity_poly.pdbx_seq_one_letter_code
_entity_poly.pdbx_strand_id
1 'polypeptide(L)'
;MIVLQGDHGPGSTLNWDQIEKTYFLERLGILNAFHFPDGHTNGVYDTISPVNTFRLILNKLFATSLPILEDVSFMSNWLNPYLFVRDTHGTATADLNGFTPRVMLAHTKLGEPKKEGSPLDAEGNLKIMAVGVEIVFEKLLRGKLLKISLDGNDDYRLEFLLGKESIGVVKIKGKSKNSGLRNYVVNVPELVTVRGFDGLKIYPSGGDLEYAVGYIKSTGARHMPPYIKRGVTQPPG
;
A
#
# COMPACT_ATOMS: atom_id res chain seq x y z
N MET A 1 37.40 -6.75 20.38
CA MET A 1 35.92 -6.67 20.36
C MET A 1 35.42 -7.92 19.65
N ILE A 2 34.39 -8.56 20.20
CA ILE A 2 33.74 -9.73 19.59
C ILE A 2 32.26 -9.41 19.45
N VAL A 3 31.66 -9.76 18.31
CA VAL A 3 30.23 -9.61 18.05
C VAL A 3 29.70 -10.94 17.54
N LEU A 4 28.62 -11.42 18.14
CA LEU A 4 27.85 -12.58 17.71
C LEU A 4 26.43 -12.13 17.45
N GLN A 5 26.00 -12.22 16.20
CA GLN A 5 24.70 -11.72 15.78
C GLN A 5 24.01 -12.75 14.87
N GLY A 6 22.77 -13.08 15.17
CA GLY A 6 21.90 -13.86 14.29
C GLY A 6 21.50 -13.04 13.05
N ASP A 7 21.29 -13.71 11.93
CA ASP A 7 20.74 -13.10 10.72
C ASP A 7 19.21 -12.95 10.81
N HIS A 8 18.56 -13.87 11.52
CA HIS A 8 17.13 -13.86 11.80
C HIS A 8 16.77 -14.68 13.04
N GLY A 9 15.59 -14.42 13.60
CA GLY A 9 15.00 -15.24 14.65
C GLY A 9 14.34 -16.51 14.09
N PRO A 10 13.82 -17.39 14.98
CA PRO A 10 13.07 -18.57 14.58
C PRO A 10 11.80 -18.22 13.78
N GLY A 11 11.17 -19.23 13.18
CA GLY A 11 10.01 -19.04 12.31
C GLY A 11 8.91 -20.06 12.53
N SER A 12 8.71 -20.53 13.77
CA SER A 12 7.68 -21.52 14.10
C SER A 12 6.26 -20.99 13.88
N THR A 13 6.07 -19.67 13.86
CA THR A 13 4.80 -18.99 13.55
C THR A 13 4.86 -18.15 12.27
N LEU A 14 5.90 -18.33 11.45
CA LEU A 14 6.10 -17.56 10.23
C LEU A 14 5.09 -17.95 9.16
N ASN A 15 4.29 -16.99 8.72
CA ASN A 15 3.40 -17.13 7.59
C ASN A 15 3.89 -16.26 6.42
N TRP A 16 4.48 -16.94 5.44
CA TRP A 16 5.09 -16.34 4.26
C TRP A 16 4.10 -15.78 3.25
N ASP A 17 2.84 -16.20 3.29
CA ASP A 17 1.80 -15.72 2.38
C ASP A 17 1.03 -14.55 3.01
N GLN A 18 0.73 -14.69 4.31
CA GLN A 18 -0.06 -13.76 5.11
C GLN A 18 0.80 -13.21 6.24
N ILE A 19 1.63 -12.22 5.90
CA ILE A 19 2.57 -11.59 6.83
C ILE A 19 1.87 -11.04 8.08
N GLU A 20 0.62 -10.58 7.95
CA GLU A 20 -0.24 -10.10 9.04
C GLU A 20 -0.49 -11.16 10.13
N LYS A 21 -0.33 -12.45 9.78
CA LYS A 21 -0.50 -13.59 10.68
C LYS A 21 0.82 -14.11 11.25
N THR A 22 1.95 -13.49 10.91
CA THR A 22 3.27 -13.82 11.47
C THR A 22 3.44 -13.14 12.82
N TYR A 23 4.07 -13.83 13.78
CA TYR A 23 4.53 -13.18 15.00
C TYR A 23 5.91 -12.55 14.78
N PHE A 24 5.95 -11.22 14.67
CA PHE A 24 7.15 -10.50 14.23
C PHE A 24 8.29 -10.60 15.24
N LEU A 25 7.99 -10.59 16.54
CA LEU A 25 9.00 -10.71 17.59
C LEU A 25 9.77 -12.04 17.51
N GLU A 26 9.12 -13.13 17.09
CA GLU A 26 9.81 -14.40 16.88
C GLU A 26 10.82 -14.28 15.74
N ARG A 27 10.37 -13.79 14.59
CA ARG A 27 11.19 -13.79 13.37
C ARG A 27 12.29 -12.73 13.38
N LEU A 28 12.05 -11.59 14.04
CA LEU A 28 12.99 -10.47 14.15
C LEU A 28 13.84 -10.55 15.42
N GLY A 29 13.44 -11.37 16.41
CA GLY A 29 14.17 -11.59 17.64
C GLY A 29 15.42 -12.43 17.39
N ILE A 30 16.56 -11.76 17.23
CA ILE A 30 17.85 -12.40 17.01
C ILE A 30 18.66 -12.54 18.30
N LEU A 31 19.61 -13.48 18.30
CA LEU A 31 20.74 -13.39 19.21
C LEU A 31 21.57 -12.15 18.84
N ASN A 32 21.77 -11.23 19.78
CA ASN A 32 22.67 -10.08 19.62
C ASN A 32 23.54 -9.98 20.86
N ALA A 33 24.80 -10.40 20.77
CA ALA A 33 25.74 -10.41 21.87
C ALA A 33 27.07 -9.80 21.44
N PHE A 34 27.66 -8.97 22.29
CA PHE A 34 28.95 -8.35 22.01
C PHE A 34 29.78 -8.21 23.28
N HIS A 35 31.09 -8.30 23.09
CA HIS A 35 32.09 -8.18 24.14
C HIS A 35 33.06 -7.05 23.81
N PHE A 36 33.06 -6.02 24.65
CA PHE A 36 34.00 -4.91 24.59
C PHE A 36 35.24 -5.22 25.45
N PRO A 37 36.47 -5.14 24.91
CA PRO A 37 37.69 -5.48 25.65
C PRO A 37 37.93 -4.61 26.89
N ASP A 38 37.44 -3.37 26.85
CA ASP A 38 37.54 -2.39 27.94
C ASP A 38 36.38 -2.49 28.94
N GLY A 39 35.42 -3.41 28.73
CA GLY A 39 34.26 -3.60 29.60
C GLY A 39 33.24 -2.46 29.59
N HIS A 40 33.48 -1.38 28.85
CA HIS A 40 32.63 -0.20 28.84
C HIS A 40 31.47 -0.33 27.84
N THR A 41 30.26 -0.50 28.38
CA THR A 41 28.99 -0.68 27.63
C THR A 41 28.13 0.59 27.56
N ASN A 42 28.71 1.77 27.79
CA ASN A 42 27.96 3.04 27.74
C ASN A 42 27.19 3.18 26.42
N GLY A 43 25.89 3.45 26.52
CA GLY A 43 24.99 3.61 25.36
C GLY A 43 24.35 2.31 24.86
N VAL A 44 24.70 1.15 25.44
CA VAL A 44 23.99 -0.12 25.20
C VAL A 44 22.70 -0.15 26.02
N TYR A 45 21.62 -0.67 25.43
CA TYR A 45 20.32 -0.85 26.06
C TYR A 45 19.66 -2.15 25.59
N ASP A 46 18.75 -2.71 26.39
CA ASP A 46 18.22 -4.07 26.20
C ASP A 46 17.48 -4.25 24.87
N THR A 47 16.82 -3.21 24.36
CA THR A 47 16.04 -3.24 23.12
C THR A 47 16.83 -2.75 21.90
N ILE A 48 18.16 -2.69 21.97
CA ILE A 48 18.98 -2.13 20.90
C ILE A 48 18.83 -2.90 19.58
N SER A 49 18.53 -2.17 18.51
CA SER A 49 18.49 -2.76 17.18
C SER A 49 19.90 -3.15 16.69
N PRO A 50 20.01 -4.14 15.79
CA PRO A 50 21.28 -4.45 15.12
C PRO A 50 21.89 -3.22 14.42
N VAL A 51 21.02 -2.37 13.85
CA VAL A 51 21.38 -1.12 13.18
C VAL A 51 22.07 -0.14 14.13
N ASN A 52 21.58 0.00 15.36
CA ASN A 52 22.18 0.86 16.39
C ASN A 52 23.38 0.19 17.09
N THR A 53 23.42 -1.15 17.17
CA THR A 53 24.57 -1.91 17.66
C THR A 53 25.83 -1.58 16.85
N PHE A 54 25.76 -1.63 15.51
CA PHE A 54 26.89 -1.27 14.66
C PHE A 54 27.25 0.21 14.75
N ARG A 55 26.28 1.13 14.89
CA ARG A 55 26.57 2.56 15.07
C ARG A 55 27.40 2.82 16.33
N LEU A 56 27.02 2.20 17.46
CA LEU A 56 27.79 2.27 18.70
C LEU A 56 29.21 1.73 18.52
N ILE A 57 29.33 0.55 17.90
CA ILE A 57 30.62 -0.09 17.65
C ILE A 57 31.52 0.78 16.77
N LEU A 58 30.99 1.30 15.66
CA LEU A 58 31.74 2.14 14.72
C LEU A 58 32.16 3.46 15.37
N ASN A 59 31.26 4.11 16.13
CA ASN A 59 31.60 5.30 16.90
C ASN A 59 32.73 5.03 17.90
N LYS A 60 32.72 3.88 18.57
CA LYS A 60 33.77 3.51 19.53
C LYS A 60 35.11 3.18 18.85
N LEU A 61 35.09 2.43 17.75
CA LEU A 61 36.32 1.97 17.06
C LEU A 61 37.00 3.08 16.25
N PHE A 62 36.21 3.93 15.61
CA PHE A 62 36.71 4.87 14.60
C PHE A 62 36.52 6.33 15.01
N ALA A 63 36.10 6.59 16.25
CA ALA A 63 35.79 7.93 16.76
C ALA A 63 34.83 8.72 15.84
N THR A 64 33.88 8.00 15.20
CA THR A 64 32.85 8.63 14.36
C THR A 64 31.72 9.23 15.20
N SER A 65 30.84 9.98 14.56
CA SER A 65 29.66 10.59 15.18
C SER A 65 28.37 10.17 14.47
N LEU A 66 28.21 8.86 14.23
CA LEU A 66 26.99 8.31 13.63
C LEU A 66 25.81 8.50 14.61
N PRO A 67 24.73 9.18 14.19
CA PRO A 67 23.56 9.35 15.05
C PRO A 67 22.85 8.00 15.26
N ILE A 68 22.33 7.80 16.48
CA ILE A 68 21.40 6.72 16.79
C ILE A 68 20.09 6.96 16.04
N LEU A 69 19.55 5.92 15.44
CA LEU A 69 18.27 5.96 14.71
C LEU A 69 17.13 5.40 15.55
N GLU A 70 15.89 5.60 15.08
CA GLU A 70 14.73 4.94 15.63
C GLU A 70 14.89 3.41 15.54
N ASP A 71 14.62 2.68 16.64
CA ASP A 71 14.63 1.22 16.65
C ASP A 71 13.37 0.67 15.98
N VAL A 72 13.42 0.59 14.65
CA VAL A 72 12.35 0.06 13.81
C VAL A 72 12.83 -1.10 12.96
N SER A 73 11.95 -2.08 12.78
CA SER A 73 12.17 -3.23 11.92
C SER A 73 11.08 -3.33 10.87
N PHE A 74 11.44 -3.90 9.73
CA PHE A 74 10.55 -4.11 8.61
C PHE A 74 10.63 -5.57 8.14
N MET A 75 9.52 -6.11 7.67
CA MET A 75 9.43 -7.47 7.12
C MET A 75 8.75 -7.43 5.75
N SER A 76 9.18 -8.28 4.84
CA SER A 76 8.52 -8.53 3.56
C SER A 76 8.14 -10.00 3.42
N ASN A 77 7.16 -10.28 2.57
CA ASN A 77 6.75 -11.65 2.27
C ASN A 77 7.38 -12.12 0.94
N TRP A 78 7.38 -13.42 0.65
CA TRP A 78 8.07 -13.95 -0.55
C TRP A 78 7.45 -13.47 -1.86
N LEU A 79 6.13 -13.33 -1.87
CA LEU A 79 5.39 -12.89 -3.05
C LEU A 79 5.65 -11.41 -3.36
N ASN A 80 6.02 -10.63 -2.36
CA ASN A 80 6.23 -9.18 -2.45
C ASN A 80 7.52 -8.79 -1.70
N PRO A 81 8.71 -9.16 -2.18
CA PRO A 81 9.98 -8.99 -1.45
C PRO A 81 10.41 -7.53 -1.27
N TYR A 82 9.78 -6.61 -1.99
CA TYR A 82 10.01 -5.16 -1.88
C TYR A 82 8.88 -4.43 -1.13
N LEU A 83 7.90 -5.17 -0.63
CA LEU A 83 6.85 -4.65 0.23
C LEU A 83 7.26 -4.82 1.69
N PHE A 84 7.62 -3.71 2.31
CA PHE A 84 8.06 -3.68 3.69
C PHE A 84 6.92 -3.29 4.63
N VAL A 85 6.59 -4.18 5.56
CA VAL A 85 5.63 -3.96 6.64
C VAL A 85 6.40 -3.65 7.92
N ARG A 86 6.06 -2.54 8.57
CA ARG A 86 6.69 -2.11 9.82
C ARG A 86 6.22 -3.00 10.98
N ASP A 87 7.14 -3.37 11.87
CA ASP A 87 6.80 -3.95 13.17
C ASP A 87 6.24 -2.90 14.12
N THR A 88 5.10 -3.21 14.73
CA THR A 88 4.52 -2.46 15.84
C THR A 88 4.30 -3.41 17.01
N HIS A 89 5.30 -3.51 17.89
CA HIS A 89 5.24 -4.31 19.12
C HIS A 89 4.90 -5.79 18.91
N GLY A 90 5.49 -6.42 17.87
CA GLY A 90 5.29 -7.84 17.57
C GLY A 90 4.08 -8.15 16.71
N THR A 91 3.39 -7.12 16.24
CA THR A 91 2.31 -7.24 15.25
C THR A 91 2.63 -6.40 14.03
N ALA A 92 2.25 -6.93 12.87
CA ALA A 92 2.29 -6.20 11.62
C ALA A 92 1.19 -5.11 11.65
N THR A 93 1.57 -3.84 11.59
CA THR A 93 0.68 -2.84 11.01
C THR A 93 1.16 -2.55 9.61
N ALA A 94 0.39 -2.98 8.64
CA ALA A 94 0.60 -2.58 7.27
C ALA A 94 0.32 -1.07 7.17
N ASP A 95 1.36 -0.24 7.27
CA ASP A 95 1.31 1.13 6.78
C ASP A 95 1.31 1.08 5.23
N LEU A 96 0.17 0.63 4.68
CA LEU A 96 -0.06 0.48 3.25
C LEU A 96 -0.12 1.82 2.52
N ASN A 97 -0.17 2.93 3.25
CA ASN A 97 -0.28 4.26 2.68
C ASN A 97 1.01 4.71 1.98
N GLY A 98 2.17 4.15 2.34
CA GLY A 98 3.47 4.48 1.74
C GLY A 98 3.85 3.68 0.49
N PHE A 99 3.23 2.52 0.24
CA PHE A 99 3.70 1.55 -0.77
C PHE A 99 2.66 1.15 -1.82
N THR A 100 1.45 1.74 -1.83
CA THR A 100 0.46 1.47 -2.89
C THR A 100 1.06 1.88 -4.25
N PRO A 101 1.36 0.96 -5.19
CA PRO A 101 1.96 1.30 -6.46
C PRO A 101 1.09 2.31 -7.21
N ARG A 102 1.70 3.38 -7.67
CA ARG A 102 1.01 4.45 -8.39
C ARG A 102 1.18 4.28 -9.88
N VAL A 103 0.06 4.08 -10.59
CA VAL A 103 0.03 3.94 -12.04
C VAL A 103 -0.72 5.13 -12.62
N MET A 104 -0.04 5.89 -13.47
CA MET A 104 -0.70 6.93 -14.26
C MET A 104 -1.32 6.28 -15.49
N LEU A 105 -2.65 6.31 -15.58
CA LEU A 105 -3.37 5.77 -16.72
C LEU A 105 -3.81 6.94 -17.60
N ALA A 106 -3.18 7.06 -18.77
CA ALA A 106 -3.72 7.83 -19.87
C ALA A 106 -5.13 7.30 -20.17
N HIS A 107 -6.09 8.19 -20.41
CA HIS A 107 -7.54 7.92 -20.51
C HIS A 107 -7.94 6.89 -21.60
N THR A 108 -6.95 6.34 -22.32
CA THR A 108 -7.02 5.40 -23.43
C THR A 108 -6.47 3.99 -23.13
N LYS A 109 -5.92 3.69 -21.95
CA LYS A 109 -5.25 2.39 -21.69
C LYS A 109 -6.03 1.32 -20.90
N LEU A 110 -7.17 1.65 -20.30
CA LEU A 110 -8.08 0.64 -19.74
C LEU A 110 -9.30 0.45 -20.65
N GLY A 111 -9.01 0.01 -21.89
CA GLY A 111 -9.85 -0.46 -23.00
C GLY A 111 -11.39 -0.33 -22.99
N GLU A 112 -12.03 -1.33 -23.60
CA GLU A 112 -13.49 -1.55 -23.60
C GLU A 112 -13.89 -2.48 -22.43
N PRO A 113 -15.17 -2.53 -22.03
CA PRO A 113 -15.64 -3.48 -21.02
C PRO A 113 -15.17 -4.91 -21.35
N LYS A 114 -14.59 -5.59 -20.36
CA LYS A 114 -14.09 -6.95 -20.55
C LYS A 114 -15.26 -7.94 -20.60
N LYS A 115 -15.08 -9.04 -21.33
CA LYS A 115 -16.04 -10.15 -21.31
C LYS A 115 -16.03 -10.78 -19.91
N GLU A 116 -17.20 -11.08 -19.36
CA GLU A 116 -17.30 -11.79 -18.08
C GLU A 116 -16.54 -13.12 -18.18
N GLY A 117 -15.63 -13.37 -17.24
CA GLY A 117 -14.79 -14.58 -17.24
C GLY A 117 -13.45 -14.42 -17.95
N SER A 118 -13.10 -13.24 -18.45
CA SER A 118 -11.78 -13.01 -19.05
C SER A 118 -10.65 -13.37 -18.06
N PRO A 119 -9.58 -14.05 -18.53
CA PRO A 119 -8.39 -14.34 -17.71
C PRO A 119 -7.80 -13.07 -17.10
N LEU A 120 -7.20 -13.19 -15.91
CA LEU A 120 -6.62 -12.04 -15.20
C LEU A 120 -5.41 -11.46 -15.95
N ASP A 121 -4.65 -12.30 -16.64
CA ASP A 121 -3.45 -11.97 -17.42
C ASP A 121 -3.75 -11.58 -18.89
N ALA A 122 -5.03 -11.50 -19.28
CA ALA A 122 -5.40 -11.10 -20.63
C ALA A 122 -4.89 -9.69 -20.98
N GLU A 123 -4.60 -9.48 -22.27
CA GLU A 123 -4.06 -8.21 -22.77
C GLU A 123 -4.90 -6.99 -22.34
N GLY A 124 -4.21 -5.96 -21.87
CA GLY A 124 -4.82 -4.72 -21.39
C GLY A 124 -5.39 -4.80 -19.97
N ASN A 125 -5.21 -5.91 -19.25
CA ASN A 125 -5.45 -5.97 -17.82
C ASN A 125 -4.19 -5.53 -17.07
N LEU A 126 -4.40 -4.87 -15.93
CA LEU A 126 -3.36 -4.54 -14.97
C LEU A 126 -3.42 -5.58 -13.84
N LYS A 127 -2.42 -6.45 -13.75
CA LYS A 127 -2.24 -7.31 -12.56
C LYS A 127 -1.85 -6.43 -11.37
N ILE A 128 -2.53 -6.60 -10.24
CA ILE A 128 -2.29 -5.79 -9.04
C ILE A 128 -1.86 -6.68 -7.86
N MET A 129 -1.17 -6.08 -6.90
CA MET A 129 -0.70 -6.76 -5.70
C MET A 129 -1.76 -6.68 -4.59
N ALA A 130 -1.62 -7.48 -3.52
CA ALA A 130 -2.53 -7.45 -2.37
C ALA A 130 -2.63 -6.08 -1.68
N VAL A 131 -1.57 -5.26 -1.81
CA VAL A 131 -1.54 -3.87 -1.32
C VAL A 131 -2.33 -2.89 -2.15
N GLY A 132 -2.91 -3.35 -3.26
CA GLY A 132 -3.70 -2.56 -4.17
C GLY A 132 -2.89 -1.78 -5.18
N VAL A 133 -3.55 -0.80 -5.79
CA VAL A 133 -2.97 0.13 -6.78
C VAL A 133 -3.65 1.48 -6.65
N GLU A 134 -2.89 2.56 -6.82
CA GLU A 134 -3.44 3.90 -7.04
C GLU A 134 -3.41 4.19 -8.53
N ILE A 135 -4.58 4.44 -9.10
CA ILE A 135 -4.75 4.87 -10.47
C ILE A 135 -4.95 6.38 -10.49
N VAL A 136 -4.10 7.09 -11.20
CA VAL A 136 -4.19 8.54 -11.39
C VAL A 136 -4.74 8.83 -12.77
N PHE A 137 -5.78 9.66 -12.82
CA PHE A 137 -6.41 10.12 -14.06
C PHE A 137 -5.84 11.49 -14.46
N GLU A 138 -5.58 11.67 -15.75
CA GLU A 138 -5.09 12.95 -16.29
C GLU A 138 -6.08 14.11 -16.14
N LYS A 139 -7.36 13.80 -15.93
CA LYS A 139 -8.46 14.76 -15.85
C LYS A 139 -9.32 14.43 -14.64
N LEU A 140 -9.86 15.48 -14.03
CA LEU A 140 -10.88 15.35 -12.99
C LEU A 140 -12.12 14.66 -13.56
N LEU A 141 -12.45 13.49 -13.03
CA LEU A 141 -13.63 12.72 -13.39
C LEU A 141 -14.82 13.10 -12.53
N ARG A 142 -16.00 13.15 -13.15
CA ARG A 142 -17.28 13.38 -12.48
C ARG A 142 -18.32 12.43 -13.07
N GLY A 143 -19.07 11.77 -12.20
CA GLY A 143 -20.05 10.78 -12.60
C GLY A 143 -20.73 10.13 -11.40
N LYS A 144 -21.98 9.71 -11.59
CA LYS A 144 -22.74 9.01 -10.54
C LYS A 144 -22.40 7.53 -10.47
N LEU A 145 -21.94 6.94 -11.57
CA LEU A 145 -21.56 5.54 -11.64
C LEU A 145 -20.14 5.40 -12.17
N LEU A 146 -19.39 4.49 -11.55
CA LEU A 146 -18.11 4.00 -12.02
C LEU A 146 -18.29 2.57 -12.51
N LYS A 147 -17.94 2.31 -13.77
CA LYS A 147 -17.85 0.94 -14.30
C LYS A 147 -16.41 0.47 -14.13
N ILE A 148 -16.22 -0.71 -13.56
CA ILE A 148 -14.90 -1.30 -13.34
C ILE A 148 -14.91 -2.82 -13.54
N SER A 149 -13.87 -3.41 -14.11
CA SER A 149 -13.68 -4.87 -14.14
C SER A 149 -12.62 -5.30 -13.13
N LEU A 150 -12.99 -6.19 -12.21
CA LEU A 150 -12.14 -6.75 -11.15
C LEU A 150 -12.29 -8.27 -11.13
N ASP A 151 -11.42 -9.00 -10.42
CA ASP A 151 -11.62 -10.45 -10.28
C ASP A 151 -12.98 -10.74 -9.59
N GLY A 152 -13.65 -11.78 -10.07
CA GLY A 152 -15.00 -12.15 -9.65
C GLY A 152 -15.07 -12.78 -8.28
N ASN A 153 -14.02 -13.47 -7.84
CA ASN A 153 -14.00 -14.21 -6.57
C ASN A 153 -13.37 -13.46 -5.39
N ASP A 154 -12.94 -12.21 -5.61
CA ASP A 154 -12.37 -11.36 -4.57
C ASP A 154 -13.31 -10.23 -4.13
N ASP A 155 -13.09 -9.78 -2.90
CA ASP A 155 -13.68 -8.58 -2.35
C ASP A 155 -12.72 -7.39 -2.50
N TYR A 156 -13.24 -6.19 -2.74
CA TYR A 156 -12.42 -4.99 -2.93
C TYR A 156 -12.91 -3.79 -2.10
N ARG A 157 -12.00 -2.87 -1.79
CA ARG A 157 -12.29 -1.53 -1.30
C ARG A 157 -11.75 -0.50 -2.29
N LEU A 158 -12.64 0.34 -2.79
CA LEU A 158 -12.32 1.49 -3.63
C LEU A 158 -12.25 2.75 -2.78
N GLU A 159 -11.22 3.55 -2.97
CA GLU A 159 -11.05 4.85 -2.33
C GLU A 159 -10.82 5.92 -3.40
N PHE A 160 -11.70 6.92 -3.43
CA PHE A 160 -11.70 8.00 -4.40
C PHE A 160 -10.86 9.17 -3.88
N LEU A 161 -9.98 9.69 -4.74
CA LEU A 161 -9.03 10.73 -4.38
C LEU A 161 -9.29 12.04 -5.15
N LEU A 162 -9.06 13.16 -4.48
CA LEU A 162 -8.86 14.47 -5.10
C LEU A 162 -7.48 14.98 -4.68
N GLY A 163 -6.51 14.92 -5.59
CA GLY A 163 -5.10 15.08 -5.28
C GLY A 163 -4.63 13.99 -4.31
N LYS A 164 -4.31 14.39 -3.07
CA LYS A 164 -3.91 13.45 -1.99
C LYS A 164 -5.03 13.18 -0.98
N GLU A 165 -6.17 13.86 -1.11
CA GLU A 165 -7.27 13.75 -0.15
C GLU A 165 -8.18 12.59 -0.52
N SER A 166 -8.46 11.71 0.46
CA SER A 166 -9.52 10.71 0.36
C SER A 166 -10.88 11.36 0.55
N ILE A 167 -11.74 11.28 -0.46
CA ILE A 167 -13.04 11.98 -0.50
C ILE A 167 -14.23 11.03 -0.56
N GLY A 168 -14.00 9.72 -0.58
CA GLY A 168 -15.05 8.71 -0.50
C GLY A 168 -14.52 7.29 -0.62
N VAL A 169 -15.24 6.34 -0.02
CA VAL A 169 -14.87 4.92 0.00
C VAL A 169 -16.09 4.07 -0.35
N VAL A 170 -15.88 3.02 -1.15
CA VAL A 170 -16.91 2.02 -1.48
C VAL A 170 -16.32 0.62 -1.34
N LYS A 171 -17.08 -0.31 -0.76
CA LYS A 171 -16.73 -1.74 -0.71
C LYS A 171 -17.47 -2.50 -1.80
N ILE A 172 -16.78 -3.43 -2.44
CA ILE A 172 -17.28 -4.30 -3.50
C ILE A 172 -17.14 -5.74 -3.01
N LYS A 173 -18.20 -6.52 -3.18
CA LYS A 173 -18.19 -7.97 -2.91
C LYS A 173 -17.99 -8.75 -4.19
N GLY A 174 -17.23 -9.83 -4.11
CA GLY A 174 -17.06 -10.79 -5.19
C GLY A 174 -18.41 -11.29 -5.71
N LYS A 175 -18.51 -11.46 -7.02
CA LYS A 175 -19.72 -11.92 -7.74
C LYS A 175 -19.68 -13.40 -8.15
N SER A 176 -18.55 -14.08 -7.98
CA SER A 176 -18.34 -15.43 -8.47
C SER A 176 -17.56 -16.27 -7.47
N LYS A 177 -17.68 -17.59 -7.57
CA LYS A 177 -16.79 -18.53 -6.87
C LYS A 177 -15.52 -18.83 -7.65
N ASN A 178 -15.52 -18.54 -8.95
CA ASN A 178 -14.42 -18.79 -9.86
C ASN A 178 -13.69 -17.48 -10.15
N SER A 179 -12.37 -17.55 -10.27
CA SER A 179 -11.55 -16.43 -10.75
C SER A 179 -11.91 -16.05 -12.19
N GLY A 180 -11.45 -14.87 -12.59
CA GLY A 180 -11.66 -14.22 -13.88
C GLY A 180 -12.46 -12.94 -13.72
N LEU A 181 -12.16 -11.97 -14.58
CA LEU A 181 -12.73 -10.63 -14.48
C LEU A 181 -14.27 -10.64 -14.56
N ARG A 182 -14.88 -9.78 -13.74
CA ARG A 182 -16.31 -9.48 -13.74
C ARG A 182 -16.53 -7.98 -13.81
N ASN A 183 -17.58 -7.54 -14.48
CA ASN A 183 -17.92 -6.11 -14.52
C ASN A 183 -18.75 -5.69 -13.31
N TYR A 184 -18.35 -4.58 -12.71
CA TYR A 184 -19.00 -3.93 -11.59
C TYR A 184 -19.49 -2.55 -12.02
N VAL A 185 -20.68 -2.19 -11.53
CA VAL A 185 -21.21 -0.83 -11.61
C VAL A 185 -21.31 -0.34 -10.17
N VAL A 186 -20.52 0.67 -9.87
CA VAL A 186 -20.33 1.20 -8.52
C VAL A 186 -21.02 2.55 -8.44
N ASN A 187 -21.90 2.73 -7.45
CA ASN A 187 -22.45 4.04 -7.14
C ASN A 187 -21.35 4.90 -6.52
N VAL A 188 -21.04 6.02 -7.17
CA VAL A 188 -20.05 6.97 -6.68
C VAL A 188 -20.68 7.76 -5.53
N PRO A 189 -20.01 7.90 -4.36
CA PRO A 189 -20.56 8.66 -3.24
C PRO A 189 -20.95 10.08 -3.64
N GLU A 190 -21.96 10.66 -2.98
CA GLU A 190 -22.49 11.98 -3.35
C GLU A 190 -21.41 13.07 -3.31
N LEU A 191 -20.61 13.10 -2.24
CA LEU A 191 -19.51 14.05 -2.09
C LEU A 191 -18.50 13.95 -3.25
N VAL A 192 -18.18 12.71 -3.65
CA VAL A 192 -17.28 12.44 -4.78
C VAL A 192 -17.91 12.88 -6.11
N THR A 193 -19.21 12.69 -6.29
CA THR A 193 -19.94 13.16 -7.47
C THR A 193 -19.90 14.69 -7.57
N VAL A 194 -20.05 15.40 -6.45
CA VAL A 194 -20.07 16.87 -6.39
C VAL A 194 -18.68 17.47 -6.61
N ARG A 195 -17.66 16.94 -5.93
CA ARG A 195 -16.28 17.45 -6.00
C ARG A 195 -15.54 16.97 -7.25
N GLY A 196 -15.86 15.78 -7.73
CA GLY A 196 -15.04 15.03 -8.69
C GLY A 196 -13.84 14.37 -8.03
N PHE A 197 -13.20 13.46 -8.76
CA PHE A 197 -12.02 12.72 -8.32
C PHE A 197 -11.01 12.62 -9.48
N ASP A 198 -9.72 12.65 -9.16
CA ASP A 198 -8.61 12.50 -10.11
C ASP A 198 -7.73 11.28 -9.78
N GLY A 199 -8.06 10.55 -8.72
CA GLY A 199 -7.44 9.27 -8.40
C GLY A 199 -8.41 8.23 -7.86
N LEU A 200 -8.03 6.96 -8.01
CA LEU A 200 -8.76 5.82 -7.48
C LEU A 200 -7.77 4.80 -6.92
N LYS A 201 -7.81 4.58 -5.61
CA LYS A 201 -7.13 3.47 -4.96
C LYS A 201 -8.03 2.23 -4.95
N ILE A 202 -7.48 1.09 -5.35
CA ILE A 202 -8.16 -0.19 -5.44
C ILE A 202 -7.43 -1.17 -4.54
N TYR A 203 -8.06 -1.58 -3.45
CA TYR A 203 -7.50 -2.50 -2.48
C TYR A 203 -8.24 -3.84 -2.53
N PRO A 204 -7.57 -4.96 -2.86
CA PRO A 204 -8.09 -6.27 -2.52
C PRO A 204 -8.33 -6.38 -1.01
N SER A 205 -9.38 -7.08 -0.61
CA SER A 205 -9.80 -7.22 0.79
C SER A 205 -10.22 -8.64 1.18
N GLY A 206 -10.13 -9.59 0.25
CA GLY A 206 -10.36 -11.01 0.45
C GLY A 206 -10.42 -11.76 -0.89
N GLY A 207 -10.27 -13.09 -0.85
CA GLY A 207 -10.35 -14.00 -1.99
C GLY A 207 -9.08 -14.85 -2.17
N ASP A 208 -8.56 -15.04 -3.38
CA ASP A 208 -7.58 -16.10 -3.71
C ASP A 208 -6.11 -15.65 -3.89
N LEU A 209 -5.82 -14.37 -3.64
CA LEU A 209 -4.50 -13.73 -3.77
C LEU A 209 -4.06 -13.46 -5.21
N GLU A 210 -4.91 -13.70 -6.21
CA GLU A 210 -4.69 -13.24 -7.59
C GLU A 210 -5.60 -12.06 -7.92
N TYR A 211 -5.04 -10.94 -8.40
CA TYR A 211 -5.83 -9.74 -8.60
C TYR A 211 -5.54 -9.06 -9.93
N ALA A 212 -6.59 -8.58 -10.58
CA ALA A 212 -6.44 -7.76 -11.79
C ALA A 212 -7.53 -6.69 -11.91
N VAL A 213 -7.15 -5.58 -12.56
CA VAL A 213 -8.05 -4.51 -12.97
C VAL A 213 -8.05 -4.44 -14.49
N GLY A 214 -9.20 -4.64 -15.11
CA GLY A 214 -9.30 -4.71 -16.58
C GLY A 214 -9.75 -3.41 -17.27
N TYR A 215 -10.82 -2.80 -16.78
CA TYR A 215 -11.50 -1.68 -17.41
C TYR A 215 -11.95 -0.71 -16.33
N ILE A 216 -11.83 0.61 -16.56
CA ILE A 216 -12.39 1.64 -15.70
C ILE A 216 -13.02 2.75 -16.54
N LYS A 217 -14.28 3.09 -16.27
CA LYS A 217 -14.95 4.23 -16.88
C LYS A 217 -15.94 4.89 -15.93
N SER A 218 -15.78 6.20 -15.72
CA SER A 218 -16.79 7.01 -15.06
C SER A 218 -17.90 7.41 -16.04
N THR A 219 -19.16 7.25 -15.65
CA THR A 219 -20.32 7.61 -16.48
C THR A 219 -20.77 9.04 -16.19
N GLY A 220 -20.97 9.84 -17.24
CA GLY A 220 -21.50 11.20 -17.10
C GLY A 220 -20.46 12.33 -17.17
N ALA A 221 -19.29 12.10 -17.78
CA ALA A 221 -18.34 13.14 -18.14
C ALA A 221 -18.96 14.12 -19.16
N ARG A 222 -19.80 15.05 -18.68
CA ARG A 222 -20.08 16.27 -19.42
C ARG A 222 -18.84 17.14 -19.33
N HIS A 223 -18.26 17.44 -20.48
CA HIS A 223 -17.27 18.49 -20.62
C HIS A 223 -17.92 19.80 -20.13
N MET A 224 -17.52 20.28 -18.95
CA MET A 224 -17.81 21.64 -18.53
C MET A 224 -16.46 22.35 -18.35
N PRO A 225 -16.35 23.61 -18.81
CA PRO A 225 -15.14 24.39 -18.63
C PRO A 225 -14.79 24.53 -17.14
N PRO A 226 -13.50 24.74 -16.81
CA PRO A 226 -13.04 24.82 -15.44
C PRO A 226 -13.87 25.84 -14.64
N TYR A 227 -14.12 25.50 -13.38
CA TYR A 227 -14.84 26.34 -12.44
C TYR A 227 -14.15 27.70 -12.30
N ILE A 228 -14.67 28.73 -12.95
CA ILE A 228 -14.26 30.11 -12.71
C ILE A 228 -14.79 30.47 -11.32
N LYS A 229 -13.89 30.64 -10.34
CA LYS A 229 -14.22 31.33 -9.09
C LYS A 229 -14.86 32.67 -9.47
N ARG A 230 -16.17 32.83 -9.24
CA ARG A 230 -16.77 34.16 -9.24
C ARG A 230 -16.06 34.95 -8.14
N GLY A 231 -15.47 36.06 -8.54
CA GLY A 231 -14.68 36.93 -7.68
C GLY A 231 -15.48 37.34 -6.45
N VAL A 232 -14.75 37.40 -5.33
CA VAL A 232 -15.17 38.06 -4.12
C VAL A 232 -15.50 39.51 -4.47
N THR A 233 -16.76 39.90 -4.33
CA THR A 233 -17.15 41.31 -4.31
C THR A 233 -16.50 41.96 -3.10
N GLN A 234 -15.60 42.93 -3.32
CA GLN A 234 -15.13 43.83 -2.27
C GLN A 234 -16.31 44.61 -1.69
N PRO A 235 -16.36 44.87 -0.37
CA PRO A 235 -17.34 45.77 0.21
C PRO A 235 -16.98 47.23 -0.11
N PRO A 236 -17.96 48.14 -0.16
CA PRO A 236 -17.72 49.54 -0.52
C PRO A 236 -16.95 50.26 0.58
N GLY A 237 -15.92 51.00 0.18
CA GLY A 237 -15.25 52.05 0.95
C GLY A 237 -15.37 53.37 0.21
#